data_AF-A0A8X6XYU1-F1
#
_entry.id   AF-A0A8X6XYU1-F1
#
_cell.length_a   1.000
_cell.length_b   1.000
_cell.length_c   1.000
_cell.angle_alpha   90.00
_cell.angle_beta   90.00
_cell.angle_gamma   90.00
#
_symmetry.space_group_name_H-M   'P 1'
#
loop_
_entity.id
_entity.type
_entity.pdbx_description
1 polymer ?
#
loop_
_entity_poly.entity_id
_entity_poly.type
_entity_poly.pdbx_seq_one_letter_code
_entity_poly.pdbx_strand_id
1 'polypeptide(L)'
;MVVLSWIKKKELWNTFVGNRVKEIRDLTNIDDWRHVPGEVNPADLLKSKWWEGPGWLYSDEESWPSSEVSETPYEAFLERRKTIVIHLATGNEVRFGDRFLHFSSYKKILRMTAYVLRFCNNIKRNSKLVNSL
;
A
#
# COMPACT_ATOMS: atom_id res chain seq x y z
N MET A 1 10.80 13.71 9.53
CA MET A 1 9.70 14.26 8.70
C MET A 1 8.90 13.23 7.91
N VAL A 2 9.55 12.25 7.26
CA VAL A 2 8.87 11.23 6.41
C VAL A 2 7.71 10.50 7.10
N VAL A 3 7.96 9.91 8.28
CA VAL A 3 6.94 9.15 9.02
C VAL A 3 5.76 10.02 9.42
N LEU A 4 6.03 11.25 9.89
CA LEU A 4 4.98 12.20 10.24
C LEU A 4 4.11 12.54 9.02
N SER A 5 4.72 12.68 7.84
CA SER A 5 3.97 12.86 6.59
C SER A 5 3.05 11.67 6.28
N TRP A 6 3.51 10.43 6.50
CA TRP A 6 2.67 9.25 6.33
C TRP A 6 1.47 9.24 7.27
N ILE A 7 1.67 9.63 8.53
CA ILE A 7 0.62 9.70 9.56
C ILE A 7 -0.39 10.81 9.27
N LYS A 8 0.05 11.98 8.78
CA LYS A 8 -0.86 13.11 8.50
C LYS A 8 -1.59 13.00 7.17
N LYS A 9 -0.99 12.41 6.13
CA LYS A 9 -1.58 12.38 4.78
C LYS A 9 -2.45 11.16 4.51
N LYS A 10 -3.66 11.38 3.98
CA LYS A 10 -4.56 10.32 3.53
C LYS A 10 -4.19 9.81 2.13
N GLU A 11 -3.05 9.14 2.04
CA GLU A 11 -2.54 8.51 0.81
C GLU A 11 -2.58 6.98 0.92
N LEU A 12 -2.56 6.30 -0.23
CA LEU A 12 -2.40 4.85 -0.28
C LEU A 12 -0.91 4.52 -0.21
N TRP A 13 -0.42 4.24 1.00
CA TRP A 13 0.92 3.74 1.22
C TRP A 13 1.04 2.26 0.82
N ASN A 14 2.26 1.80 0.63
CA ASN A 14 2.56 0.38 0.45
C ASN A 14 2.00 -0.44 1.64
N THR A 15 1.92 -1.77 1.50
CA THR A 15 1.28 -2.60 2.52
C THR A 15 1.92 -2.47 3.91
N PHE A 16 3.24 -2.41 4.00
CA PHE A 16 3.95 -2.36 5.28
C PHE A 16 3.74 -1.03 6.00
N VAL A 17 3.96 0.08 5.30
CA VAL A 17 3.76 1.44 5.82
C VAL A 17 2.29 1.69 6.09
N GLY A 18 1.41 1.30 5.17
CA GLY A 18 -0.04 1.47 5.28
C GLY A 18 -0.63 0.77 6.50
N ASN A 19 -0.20 -0.46 6.79
CA ASN A 19 -0.66 -1.20 7.97
C ASN A 19 -0.26 -0.49 9.28
N ARG A 20 0.99 -0.02 9.40
CA ARG A 20 1.48 0.68 10.60
C ARG A 20 0.83 2.04 10.77
N VAL A 21 0.69 2.81 9.69
CA VAL A 21 -0.01 4.10 9.71
C VAL A 21 -1.46 3.92 10.11
N LYS A 22 -2.12 2.85 9.63
CA LYS A 22 -3.49 2.53 10.04
C LYS A 22 -3.55 2.26 11.55
N GLU A 23 -2.70 1.37 12.05
CA GLU A 23 -2.64 1.05 13.48
C GLU A 23 -2.42 2.30 14.35
N ILE A 24 -1.47 3.16 13.98
CA ILE A 24 -1.22 4.43 14.67
C ILE A 24 -2.47 5.30 14.72
N ARG A 25 -3.16 5.48 13.58
CA ARG A 25 -4.37 6.30 13.46
C ARG A 25 -5.58 5.70 14.20
N ASP A 26 -5.62 4.38 14.33
CA ASP A 26 -6.68 3.68 15.06
C ASP A 26 -6.47 3.82 16.59
N LEU A 27 -5.21 3.97 17.04
CA LEU A 27 -4.85 4.03 18.47
C LEU A 27 -4.65 5.44 19.03
N THR A 28 -4.39 6.44 18.18
CA THR A 28 -3.99 7.79 18.59
C THR A 28 -4.62 8.86 17.71
N ASN A 29 -4.73 10.10 18.21
CA ASN A 29 -5.15 11.22 17.38
C ASN A 29 -3.99 11.66 16.46
N ILE A 30 -4.29 11.95 15.20
CA ILE A 30 -3.32 12.38 14.19
C ILE A 30 -2.66 13.71 14.59
N ASP A 31 -3.41 14.59 15.24
CA ASP A 31 -2.96 15.94 15.58
C ASP A 31 -1.92 15.95 16.71
N ASP A 32 -1.90 14.90 17.55
CA ASP A 32 -0.94 14.74 18.66
C ASP A 32 0.49 14.44 18.14
N TRP A 33 0.61 14.01 16.87
CA TRP A 33 1.91 13.66 16.30
C TRP A 33 2.69 14.90 15.84
N ARG A 34 3.90 15.03 16.38
CA ARG A 34 4.84 16.12 16.11
C ARG A 34 6.20 15.57 15.66
N HIS A 35 6.96 16.41 14.95
CA HIS A 35 8.32 16.08 14.55
C HIS A 35 9.30 16.74 15.51
N VAL A 36 10.19 15.93 16.09
CA VAL A 36 11.32 16.41 16.90
C VAL A 36 12.55 16.48 15.98
N PRO A 37 13.19 17.65 15.81
CA PRO A 37 14.47 17.76 15.10
C PRO A 37 15.54 16.86 15.72
N GLY A 38 16.41 16.28 14.88
CA GLY A 38 17.42 15.30 15.33
C GLY A 38 18.39 15.85 16.37
N GLU A 39 18.68 17.15 16.31
CA GLU A 39 19.55 17.86 17.25
C GLU A 39 19.03 17.85 18.69
N VAL A 40 17.70 17.76 18.85
CA VAL A 40 17.00 17.74 20.13
C VAL A 40 16.26 16.43 20.38
N ASN A 41 16.46 15.42 19.52
CA ASN A 41 15.89 14.10 19.65
C ASN A 41 16.78 13.25 20.60
N PRO A 42 16.30 12.89 21.80
CA PRO A 42 17.08 12.09 22.73
C PRO A 42 17.54 10.74 22.17
N ALA A 43 16.79 10.17 21.22
CA ALA A 43 17.14 8.90 20.59
C ALA A 43 18.37 8.98 19.67
N ASP A 44 18.65 10.15 19.10
CA ASP A 44 19.83 10.38 18.24
C ASP A 44 21.06 10.82 19.07
N LEU A 45 20.83 11.31 20.28
CA LEU A 45 21.86 11.72 21.22
C LEU A 45 22.37 10.50 22.01
N LEU A 46 23.41 9.82 21.48
CA LEU A 46 24.06 8.62 22.06
C LEU A 46 24.50 8.74 23.54
N LYS A 47 24.58 9.96 24.09
CA LYS A 47 25.03 10.24 25.46
C LYS A 47 23.92 10.83 26.34
N SER A 48 22.69 10.93 25.84
CA SER A 48 21.59 11.50 26.61
C SER A 48 20.97 10.45 27.53
N LYS A 49 20.54 10.89 28.72
CA LYS A 49 19.67 10.10 29.59
C LYS A 49 18.27 10.11 29.00
N TRP A 50 18.07 9.38 27.90
CA TRP A 50 16.78 9.32 27.19
C TRP A 50 15.61 8.96 28.11
N TRP A 51 15.88 8.27 29.23
CA TRP A 51 14.90 7.95 30.27
C TRP A 51 14.49 9.12 31.17
N GLU A 52 15.29 10.19 31.28
CA GLU A 52 14.90 11.43 31.98
C GLU A 52 14.04 12.32 31.08
N GLY A 53 14.04 12.08 29.77
CA GLY A 53 13.36 12.92 28.80
C GLY A 53 14.05 14.28 28.60
N PRO A 54 13.76 14.96 27.48
CA PRO A 54 14.31 16.27 27.21
C PRO A 54 13.62 17.37 28.03
N GLY A 55 14.35 18.43 28.36
CA GLY A 55 13.82 19.52 29.21
C GLY A 55 12.53 20.16 28.68
N TRP A 56 12.39 20.26 27.36
CA TRP A 56 11.19 20.82 26.72
C TRP A 56 9.92 19.99 26.95
N LEU A 57 10.04 18.69 27.27
CA LEU A 57 8.88 17.82 27.52
C LEU A 57 8.15 18.18 28.82
N TYR A 58 8.84 18.85 29.75
CA TYR A 58 8.30 19.31 31.03
C TYR A 58 7.66 20.70 30.94
N SER A 59 7.82 21.38 29.81
CA SER A 59 7.27 22.70 29.56
C SER A 59 5.94 22.60 28.82
N ASP A 60 5.22 23.72 28.72
CA ASP A 60 3.96 23.80 27.98
C ASP A 60 4.12 23.36 26.52
N GLU A 61 3.06 22.79 25.93
CA GLU A 61 3.08 22.21 24.58
C GLU A 61 3.46 23.23 23.50
N GLU A 62 3.18 24.52 23.74
CA GLU A 62 3.58 25.64 22.88
C GLU A 62 5.10 25.81 22.77
N SER A 63 5.84 25.35 23.78
CA SER A 63 7.31 25.41 23.82
C SER A 63 7.96 24.17 23.21
N TRP A 64 7.17 23.15 22.85
CA TRP A 64 7.72 21.92 22.29
C TRP A 64 8.30 22.19 20.90
N PRO A 65 9.41 21.53 20.54
CA PRO A 65 9.98 21.68 19.23
C PRO A 65 8.96 21.18 18.20
N SER A 66 8.54 22.09 17.33
CA SER A 66 7.74 21.75 16.15
C SER A 66 8.52 22.17 14.91
N SER A 67 8.70 21.25 13.99
CA SER A 67 9.09 21.61 12.62
C SER A 67 7.81 21.93 11.86
N GLU A 68 7.71 23.14 11.29
CA GLU A 68 6.69 23.42 10.27
C GLU A 68 6.91 22.46 9.10
N VAL A 69 6.01 21.49 8.94
CA VAL A 69 6.03 20.58 7.79
C VAL A 69 5.26 21.26 6.67
N SER A 70 5.87 22.26 6.03
CA SER A 70 5.28 22.91 4.85
C SER A 70 5.24 21.96 3.66
N GLU A 71 6.22 21.06 3.56
CA GLU A 71 6.35 20.13 2.43
C GLU A 71 6.60 18.69 2.88
N THR A 72 6.01 17.77 2.13
CA THR A 72 6.23 16.34 2.32
C THR A 72 7.53 15.94 1.64
N PRO A 73 8.48 15.30 2.35
CA PRO A 73 9.74 14.89 1.76
C PRO A 73 9.50 13.95 0.56
N TYR A 74 10.32 14.07 -0.49
CA TYR A 74 10.23 13.23 -1.67
C TYR A 74 10.30 11.74 -1.30
N GLU A 75 11.13 11.41 -0.31
CA GLU A 75 11.35 10.07 0.24
C GLU A 75 10.05 9.44 0.75
N ALA A 76 9.12 10.26 1.27
CA ALA A 76 7.83 9.74 1.73
C ALA A 76 7.00 9.17 0.58
N PHE A 77 7.14 9.71 -0.64
CA PHE A 77 6.40 9.24 -1.82
C PHE A 77 6.99 7.97 -2.43
N LEU A 78 8.23 7.60 -2.12
CA LEU A 78 8.81 6.33 -2.55
C LEU A 78 7.99 5.13 -2.05
N GLU A 79 7.34 5.30 -0.90
CA GLU A 79 6.48 4.28 -0.28
C GLU A 79 5.01 4.40 -0.65
N ARG A 80 4.66 5.28 -1.59
CA ARG A 80 3.31 5.30 -2.17
C ARG A 80 3.06 3.98 -2.90
N ARG A 81 1.87 3.41 -2.69
CA ARG A 81 1.46 2.16 -3.34
C ARG A 81 1.56 2.33 -4.85
N LYS A 82 2.41 1.53 -5.48
CA LYS A 82 2.52 1.48 -6.94
C LYS A 82 1.22 0.94 -7.50
N THR A 83 0.49 1.77 -8.24
CA THR A 83 -0.69 1.33 -8.99
C THR A 83 -0.19 0.45 -10.14
N ILE A 84 -0.45 -0.85 -10.07
CA ILE A 84 -0.24 -1.73 -11.21
C ILE A 84 -1.39 -1.43 -12.18
N VAL A 85 -1.11 -0.58 -13.16
CA VAL A 85 -2.00 -0.41 -14.31
C VAL A 85 -1.82 -1.65 -15.17
N ILE A 86 -2.76 -2.59 -15.08
CA ILE A 86 -2.82 -3.70 -16.04
C ILE A 86 -3.32 -3.09 -17.34
N HIS A 87 -2.39 -2.83 -18.26
CA HIS A 87 -2.77 -2.51 -19.63
C HIS A 87 -3.42 -3.77 -20.23
N LEU A 88 -4.74 -3.72 -20.42
CA LEU A 88 -5.40 -4.65 -21.31
C LEU A 88 -4.88 -4.35 -22.72
N ALA A 89 -3.95 -5.16 -23.21
CA ALA A 89 -3.49 -5.05 -24.57
C ALA A 89 -4.67 -5.37 -25.50
N THR A 90 -5.31 -4.32 -26.04
CA THR A 90 -6.27 -4.40 -27.16
C THR A 90 -5.57 -4.57 -28.51
N GLY A 91 -4.30 -4.98 -28.51
CA GLY A 91 -3.48 -5.13 -29.71
C GLY A 91 -3.62 -6.52 -30.32
N ASN A 92 -4.17 -6.52 -31.55
CA ASN A 92 -4.38 -7.62 -32.49
C ASN A 92 -5.08 -8.86 -31.92
N GLU A 93 -6.21 -9.20 -32.53
CA GLU A 93 -6.92 -10.46 -32.30
C GLU A 93 -5.98 -11.65 -32.57
N VAL A 94 -5.21 -12.07 -31.56
CA VAL A 94 -4.63 -13.41 -31.56
C VAL A 94 -5.83 -14.33 -31.61
N ARG A 95 -6.08 -14.95 -32.77
CA ARG A 95 -7.23 -15.83 -32.93
C ARG A 95 -7.09 -16.88 -31.86
N PHE A 96 -8.18 -17.20 -31.17
CA PHE A 96 -8.15 -18.23 -30.12
C PHE A 96 -7.55 -19.54 -30.64
N GLY A 97 -7.69 -19.80 -31.96
CA GLY A 97 -7.07 -20.88 -32.70
C GLY A 97 -5.53 -20.91 -32.72
N ASP A 98 -4.85 -19.76 -32.71
CA ASP A 98 -3.39 -19.67 -32.85
C ASP A 98 -2.67 -20.26 -31.62
N ARG A 99 -3.34 -20.27 -30.47
CA ARG A 99 -2.86 -20.96 -29.26
C ARG A 99 -2.76 -22.47 -29.45
N PHE A 100 -3.54 -23.05 -30.37
CA PHE A 100 -3.52 -24.49 -30.63
C PHE A 100 -2.36 -24.92 -31.54
N LEU A 101 -1.75 -24.01 -32.29
CA LEU A 101 -0.60 -24.28 -33.16
C LEU A 101 0.64 -24.76 -32.39
N HIS A 102 0.71 -24.48 -31.09
CA HIS A 102 1.82 -24.84 -30.21
C HIS A 102 1.71 -26.25 -29.61
N PHE A 103 0.65 -27.01 -29.93
CA PHE A 103 0.42 -28.35 -29.39
C PHE A 103 0.54 -29.41 -30.47
N SER A 104 1.44 -30.39 -30.26
CA SER A 104 1.61 -31.55 -31.13
C SER A 104 0.58 -32.67 -30.90
N SER A 105 -0.40 -32.49 -30.00
CA SER A 105 -1.35 -33.53 -29.62
C SER A 105 -2.79 -33.05 -29.62
N TYR A 106 -3.60 -33.61 -30.52
CA TYR A 106 -5.03 -33.33 -30.62
C TYR A 106 -5.80 -33.63 -29.33
N LYS A 107 -5.48 -34.76 -28.65
CA LYS A 107 -6.09 -35.10 -27.36
C LYS A 107 -5.77 -34.07 -26.26
N LYS A 108 -4.63 -33.37 -26.34
CA LYS A 108 -4.26 -32.31 -25.40
C LYS A 108 -5.07 -31.04 -25.67
N ILE A 109 -5.27 -30.68 -26.94
CA ILE A 109 -6.11 -29.56 -27.38
C ILE A 109 -7.56 -29.76 -26.91
N LEU A 110 -8.14 -30.94 -27.13
CA LEU A 110 -9.50 -31.27 -26.70
C LEU A 110 -9.69 -31.11 -25.19
N ARG A 111 -8.78 -31.68 -24.40
CA ARG A 111 -8.83 -31.58 -22.93
C ARG A 111 -8.75 -30.13 -22.45
N MET A 112 -7.80 -29.35 -22.99
CA MET A 112 -7.64 -27.93 -22.64
C MET A 112 -8.92 -27.14 -22.94
N THR A 113 -9.48 -27.32 -24.15
CA THR A 113 -10.70 -26.65 -24.58
C THR A 113 -11.88 -27.01 -23.68
N ALA A 114 -12.03 -28.29 -23.33
CA ALA A 114 -13.07 -28.74 -22.40
C ALA A 114 -12.93 -28.10 -21.00
N TYR A 115 -11.70 -27.96 -20.48
CA TYR A 115 -11.46 -27.29 -19.20
C TYR A 115 -11.80 -25.79 -19.25
N VAL A 116 -11.42 -25.09 -20.31
CA VAL A 116 -11.78 -23.67 -20.50
C VAL A 116 -13.30 -23.50 -20.55
N LEU A 117 -13.99 -24.33 -21.34
CA LEU A 117 -15.45 -24.30 -21.43
C LEU A 117 -16.12 -24.61 -20.09
N ARG A 118 -15.62 -25.61 -19.35
CA ARG A 118 -16.11 -25.95 -18.01
C ARG A 118 -15.95 -24.78 -17.04
N PHE A 119 -14.80 -24.13 -17.04
CA PHE A 119 -14.53 -22.95 -16.21
C PHE A 119 -15.49 -21.79 -16.54
N CYS A 120 -15.63 -21.44 -17.81
CA CYS A 120 -16.58 -20.42 -18.27
C CYS A 120 -18.02 -20.74 -17.85
N ASN A 121 -18.44 -22.01 -17.98
CA ASN A 121 -19.78 -22.44 -17.58
C ASN A 121 -20.00 -22.36 -16.06
N ASN A 122 -18.99 -22.72 -15.26
CA ASN A 122 -19.06 -22.61 -13.81
C ASN A 122 -19.21 -21.15 -13.35
N ILE A 123 -18.46 -20.22 -13.95
CA ILE A 123 -18.60 -18.79 -13.66
C ILE A 123 -19.99 -18.28 -14.03
N LYS A 124 -20.48 -18.63 -15.23
CA LYS A 124 -21.82 -18.21 -15.69
C LYS A 124 -22.97 -18.79 -14.85
N ARG A 125 -22.82 -19.99 -14.29
CA ARG A 125 -23.81 -20.56 -13.36
C ARG A 125 -23.79 -19.83 -12.02
N ASN A 126 -22.61 -19.51 -11.49
CA ASN A 126 -22.49 -18.77 -10.24
C ASN A 126 -23.01 -17.32 -10.36
N SER A 127 -22.79 -16.63 -11.48
CA SER A 127 -23.34 -15.28 -11.67
C SER A 127 -24.87 -15.27 -11.79
N LYS A 128 -25.48 -16.32 -12.36
CA LYS A 128 -26.95 -16.46 -12.40
C LYS A 128 -27.56 -16.77 -11.04
N LEU A 129 -26.88 -17.57 -10.20
CA LEU A 129 -27.32 -17.89 -8.84
C LEU A 129 -27.27 -16.67 -7.91
N VAL A 130 -26.28 -15.80 -8.07
CA VAL A 130 -26.15 -14.57 -7.29
C VAL A 130 -27.17 -13.51 -7.71
N ASN A 131 -27.58 -13.47 -8.97
CA ASN A 131 -28.60 -12.54 -9.48
C ASN A 131 -30.04 -13.04 -9.31
N SER A 132 -30.25 -14.24 -8.75
CA SER A 132 -31.57 -14.82 -8.46
C SER A 132 -31.89 -14.88 -6.96
N LEU A 133 -31.04 -14.28 -6.13
CA LEU A 133 -31.25 -13.98 -4.71
C LEU A 133 -31.47 -12.47 -4.57
#